data_AF-A0A120MYA3-F1
#
_entry.id   AF-A0A120MYA3-F1
#
_cell.length_a   1.000
_cell.length_b   1.000
_cell.length_c   1.000
_cell.angle_alpha   90.00
_cell.angle_beta   90.00
_cell.angle_gamma   90.00
#
_symmetry.space_group_name_H-M   'P 1'
#
loop_
_entity.id
_entity.type
_entity.pdbx_description
1 polymer ?
#
loop_
_entity_poly.entity_id
_entity_poly.type
_entity_poly.pdbx_seq_one_letter_code
_entity_poly.pdbx_strand_id
1 'polypeptide(L)' 'MKSRLNLTIEESLIASTKQYAEKHHTSISELVESYLKEITRPVKRKNFIDLVKELGEHHIDPKADLKDLYYNDPKHGG' A
#
# COMPACT_ATOMS: atom_id res chain seq x y z
N MET A 1 -13.02 -18.17 1.43
CA MET A 1 -14.14 -18.67 0.60
C MET A 1 -14.01 -18.03 -0.78
N LYS A 2 -14.07 -18.82 -1.86
CA LYS A 2 -14.01 -18.31 -3.24
C LYS A 2 -15.41 -18.29 -3.84
N SER A 3 -15.71 -17.27 -4.63
CA SER A 3 -16.96 -17.12 -5.37
C SER A 3 -16.70 -17.20 -6.88
N ARG A 4 -17.67 -17.70 -7.65
CA ARG A 4 -17.56 -17.74 -9.11
C ARG A 4 -17.92 -16.38 -9.71
N LEU A 5 -17.09 -15.90 -10.63
CA LEU A 5 -17.32 -14.70 -11.42
C LEU A 5 -17.41 -15.10 -12.91
N ASN A 6 -18.51 -14.74 -13.57
CA ASN A 6 -18.67 -14.94 -15.01
C ASN A 6 -18.27 -13.64 -15.72
N LEU A 7 -17.42 -13.73 -16.74
CA LEU A 7 -16.91 -12.60 -17.50
C LEU A 7 -17.14 -12.84 -19.00
N THR A 8 -17.55 -11.80 -19.71
CA THR A 8 -17.56 -11.79 -21.17
C THR A 8 -16.29 -11.10 -21.65
N ILE A 9 -15.48 -11.81 -22.43
CA ILE A 9 -14.18 -11.38 -22.93
C ILE A 9 -14.08 -11.78 -24.40
N GLU A 10 -13.43 -10.95 -25.21
CA GLU A 10 -13.13 -11.25 -26.61
C GLU A 10 -12.45 -12.62 -26.78
N GLU A 11 -12.94 -13.42 -27.73
CA GLU A 11 -12.46 -14.79 -27.93
C GLU A 11 -10.97 -14.85 -28.29
N SER A 12 -10.51 -13.92 -29.14
CA SER A 12 -9.11 -13.78 -29.54
C SER A 12 -8.19 -13.48 -28.34
N LEU A 13 -8.69 -12.70 -27.37
CA LEU A 13 -7.98 -12.39 -26.15
C LEU A 13 -7.93 -13.60 -25.21
N ILE A 14 -9.02 -14.38 -25.11
CA ILE A 14 -9.03 -15.63 -24.35
C ILE A 14 -7.98 -16.61 -24.91
N ALA A 15 -7.90 -16.75 -26.23
CA ALA A 15 -6.92 -17.63 -26.88
C ALA A 15 -5.48 -17.21 -26.55
N SER A 16 -5.17 -15.92 -26.70
CA SER A 16 -3.85 -15.37 -26.39
C SER A 16 -3.49 -15.53 -24.91
N THR A 17 -4.48 -15.33 -24.01
CA THR A 17 -4.28 -15.46 -22.56
C THR A 17 -4.05 -16.91 -22.14
N LYS A 18 -4.72 -17.88 -22.78
CA LYS A 18 -4.46 -19.32 -22.55
C LYS A 18 -3.02 -19.69 -22.88
N GLN A 19 -2.54 -19.28 -24.05
CA GLN A 19 -1.15 -19.53 -24.46
C GLN A 19 -0.14 -18.92 -23.48
N TYR A 20 -0.41 -17.70 -23.02
CA TYR A 20 0.39 -17.05 -21.98
C TYR A 20 0.36 -17.84 -20.67
N ALA A 21 -0.82 -18.23 -20.19
CA ALA A 21 -0.97 -18.97 -18.94
C ALA A 21 -0.23 -20.32 -18.98
N GLU A 22 -0.33 -21.06 -20.09
CA GLU A 22 0.40 -22.32 -20.29
C GLU A 22 1.91 -22.12 -20.28
N LYS A 23 2.41 -21.14 -21.03
CA LYS A 23 3.85 -20.80 -21.07
C LYS A 23 4.41 -20.42 -19.70
N HIS A 24 3.60 -19.78 -18.86
CA HIS A 24 3.98 -19.32 -17.53
C HIS A 24 3.54 -20.29 -16.42
N HIS A 25 3.10 -21.51 -16.76
CA HIS A 25 2.65 -22.55 -15.82
C HIS A 25 1.63 -22.03 -14.78
N THR A 26 0.70 -21.19 -15.23
CA THR A 26 -0.35 -20.59 -14.41
C THR A 26 -1.73 -20.81 -15.04
N SER A 27 -2.79 -20.30 -14.41
CA SER A 27 -4.16 -20.34 -14.93
C SER A 27 -4.70 -18.94 -15.16
N ILE A 28 -5.68 -18.83 -16.07
CA ILE A 28 -6.41 -17.56 -16.30
C ILE A 28 -7.04 -17.07 -14.98
N SER A 29 -7.60 -17.98 -14.19
CA SER A 29 -8.18 -17.69 -12.88
C SER A 29 -7.16 -17.03 -11.95
N GLU A 30 -5.94 -17.56 -11.90
CA GLU A 30 -4.86 -17.04 -11.06
C GLU A 30 -4.37 -15.68 -11.54
N LEU A 31 -4.28 -15.48 -12.86
CA LEU A 31 -3.92 -14.20 -13.46
C LEU A 31 -4.94 -13.11 -13.10
N VAL A 32 -6.23 -13.41 -13.28
CA VAL A 32 -7.31 -12.48 -12.96
C VAL A 32 -7.34 -12.21 -11.46
N GLU A 33 -7.28 -13.24 -10.62
CA GLU A 33 -7.28 -13.07 -9.16
C GLU A 33 -6.07 -12.24 -8.69
N SER A 34 -4.89 -12.46 -9.26
CA SER A 34 -3.67 -11.71 -8.94
C SER A 34 -3.80 -10.24 -9.31
N TYR A 35 -4.28 -9.95 -10.52
CA TYR A 35 -4.51 -8.58 -10.97
C TYR A 35 -5.55 -7.86 -10.10
N LEU A 36 -6.66 -8.53 -9.80
CA LEU A 36 -7.69 -7.99 -8.91
C LEU A 36 -7.14 -7.71 -7.51
N LYS A 37 -6.31 -8.60 -6.94
CA LYS A 37 -5.64 -8.36 -5.65
C LYS A 37 -4.71 -7.16 -5.68
N GLU A 38 -4.00 -6.95 -6.79
CA GLU A 38 -3.10 -5.82 -6.95
C GLU A 38 -3.85 -4.48 -6.95
N ILE A 39 -4.91 -4.37 -7.76
CA ILE A 39 -5.66 -3.12 -7.91
C ILE A 39 -6.58 -2.83 -6.71
N THR A 40 -7.05 -3.87 -6.02
CA THR A 40 -7.90 -3.73 -4.81
C THR A 40 -7.09 -3.69 -3.53
N ARG A 41 -5.76 -3.77 -3.61
CA ARG A 41 -4.89 -3.77 -2.43
C ARG A 41 -5.17 -2.48 -1.65
N PRO A 42 -5.65 -2.56 -0.40
CA PRO A 42 -5.87 -1.37 0.40
C PRO A 42 -4.53 -0.67 0.56
N VAL A 43 -4.50 0.62 0.26
CA VAL A 43 -3.33 1.47 0.45
C VAL A 43 -3.09 1.57 1.95
N LYS A 44 -2.34 0.62 2.52
CA LYS A 44 -1.78 0.71 3.88
C LYS A 44 -0.60 1.70 3.94
N ARG A 45 -0.52 2.65 3.01
CA ARG A 45 0.39 3.76 3.18
C ARG A 45 -0.31 4.68 4.16
N LYS A 46 0.19 4.72 5.39
CA LYS A 46 -0.03 5.85 6.29
C LYS A 46 0.16 7.09 5.43
N ASN A 47 -0.93 7.82 5.20
CA ASN A 47 -0.80 9.07 4.47
C ASN A 47 0.01 10.04 5.37
N PHE A 48 0.49 11.15 4.81
CA PHE A 48 1.28 12.11 5.58
C PHE A 48 0.57 12.53 6.88
N ILE A 49 -0.76 12.64 6.86
CA ILE A 49 -1.58 12.99 8.04
C ILE A 49 -1.58 11.87 9.09
N ASP A 50 -1.62 10.60 8.69
CA ASP A 50 -1.53 9.46 9.61
C ASP A 50 -0.15 9.42 10.29
N LEU A 51 0.91 9.76 9.57
CA LEU A 51 2.26 9.90 10.14
C LEU A 51 2.34 11.07 11.13
N VAL A 52 1.77 12.24 10.79
CA VAL A 52 1.75 13.41 11.69
C VAL A 52 0.98 13.10 12.97
N LYS A 53 -0.13 12.37 12.89
CA LYS A 53 -0.91 11.96 14.07
C LYS A 53 -0.15 11.00 15.00
N GLU A 54 0.73 10.16 14.45
CA GLU A 54 1.56 9.24 15.24
C GLU A 54 2.71 9.92 15.99
N LEU A 55 3.11 11.13 15.59
CA LEU A 55 4.13 11.91 16.31
C LEU A 55 3.64 12.37 17.69
N GLY A 56 2.32 12.34 17.94
CA GLY A 56 1.71 12.73 19.21
C GLY A 56 1.63 14.24 19.40
N GLU A 57 0.94 14.70 20.44
CA GLU A 57 0.90 16.11 20.78
C GLU A 57 2.21 16.53 21.45
N HIS A 58 2.86 17.56 20.88
CA HIS A 58 4.04 18.18 21.48
C HIS A 58 3.59 19.43 22.24
N HIS A 59 3.59 19.33 23.57
CA HIS A 59 3.39 20.48 24.45
C HIS A 59 4.68 21.32 24.50
N ILE A 60 4.84 22.20 23.52
CA ILE A 60 5.90 23.22 23.53
C ILE A 60 5.28 24.56 23.88
N ASP A 61 5.84 25.25 24.89
CA ASP A 61 5.43 26.60 25.25
C ASP A 61 5.66 27.54 24.04
N PRO A 62 4.64 28.28 23.56
CA PRO A 62 4.78 29.23 22.45
C PRO A 62 5.86 30.31 22.65
N LYS A 63 6.29 30.54 23.90
CA LYS A 63 7.33 31.51 24.26
C LYS A 63 8.70 30.89 24.47
N ALA A 64 8.84 29.56 24.37
CA ALA A 64 10.11 28.90 24.57
C ALA A 64 11.07 29.13 23.40
N ASP A 65 12.36 29.28 23.72
CA ASP A 65 13.43 29.26 22.73
C ASP A 65 13.64 27.82 22.25
N LEU A 66 13.14 27.52 21.06
CA LEU A 66 13.22 26.20 20.43
C LEU A 66 14.67 25.74 20.21
N LYS A 67 15.60 26.69 20.04
CA LYS A 67 17.02 26.38 19.84
C LYS A 67 17.61 25.85 21.15
N ASP A 68 17.37 26.55 22.25
CA ASP A 68 17.86 26.14 23.56
C ASP A 68 17.27 24.78 23.99
N LEU A 69 15.96 24.58 23.76
CA LEU A 69 15.30 23.30 24.03
C LEU A 69 15.89 22.13 23.23
N TYR A 70 16.27 22.34 21.96
CA TYR A 70 16.85 21.28 21.13
C TYR A 70 18.25 20.86 21.60
N TYR A 71 19.10 21.84 21.96
CA TYR A 71 20.48 21.55 22.38
C TYR A 71 20.58 21.02 23.82
N ASN A 72 19.59 21.30 24.66
CA ASN A 72 19.56 20.88 26.06
C ASN A 72 18.69 19.62 26.30
N ASP A 73 18.05 19.04 25.27
CA ASP A 73 17.29 17.80 25.42
C ASP A 73 18.24 16.58 25.56
N PRO A 74 18.20 15.84 26.70
CA PRO A 74 19.07 14.69 26.95
C PRO A 74 18.82 13.50 26.02
N LYS A 75 17.79 13.50 25.17
CA LYS A 75 17.56 12.45 24.17
C LYS A 75 18.39 12.62 22.90
N HIS A 76 18.96 13.80 22.67
CA HIS A 76 19.73 14.12 21.45
C HIS A 76 21.10 14.75 21.71
N GLY A 77 21.45 15.04 22.97
CA GLY A 77 22.83 15.29 23.41
C GLY A 77 23.59 13.97 23.60
N GLY A 78 24.76 13.84 22.95
CA GLY A 78 25.62 12.65 23.04
C GLY A 78 26.19 12.35 24.41
#